data_AF-A0A956IML8-F1
#
_entry.id   AF-A0A956IML8-F1
#
_cell.length_a   1.000
_cell.length_b   1.000
_cell.length_c   1.000
_cell.angle_alpha   90.00
_cell.angle_beta   90.00
_cell.angle_gamma   90.00
#
_symmetry.space_group_name_H-M   'P 1'
#
loop_
_entity.id
_entity.type
_entity.pdbx_description
1 polymer ?
#
loop_
_entity_poly.entity_id
_entity_poly.type
_entity_poly.pdbx_seq_one_letter_code
_entity_poly.pdbx_strand_id
1 'polypeptide(L)'
;MHTRFDRLGSQVSGAALSVLLVGLVTGSAGCDFGEGDAKIPGENLGTFHIVARMQSSTCGPGALGSQDVWEFDVQMSRDAGQVFWLNGEEPVSGSLAADGVSFAFDTSAQIQLIEPGPGVPGCAVVRTDRASGQLDSSEEVLGFSGRLGYGFVPAAGSDCTQALGVEGGFYALPCEIQYEMSATRTEAPPED
;
A
#
# COMPACT_ATOMS: atom_id res chain seq x y z
N MET A 1 25.75 36.70 -24.43
CA MET A 1 26.43 36.90 -23.14
C MET A 1 27.44 35.77 -22.97
N HIS A 2 28.72 36.12 -22.91
CA HIS A 2 29.86 35.21 -22.75
C HIS A 2 30.55 35.57 -21.44
N THR A 3 30.81 34.60 -20.56
CA THR A 3 31.74 34.70 -19.43
C THR A 3 31.95 33.28 -18.87
N ARG A 4 33.06 32.65 -19.27
CA ARG A 4 34.33 32.48 -18.55
C ARG A 4 34.31 31.32 -17.53
N PHE A 5 34.92 30.22 -17.97
CA PHE A 5 35.52 29.17 -17.17
C PHE A 5 36.72 29.74 -16.40
N ASP A 6 36.78 29.49 -15.08
CA ASP A 6 38.02 29.61 -14.31
C ASP A 6 38.48 28.23 -13.84
N ARG A 7 39.66 27.86 -14.33
CA ARG A 7 40.49 26.71 -13.94
C ARG A 7 41.56 27.28 -13.00
N LEU A 8 41.62 26.80 -11.75
CA LEU A 8 42.79 26.97 -10.90
C LEU A 8 43.16 25.60 -10.32
N GLY A 9 44.31 25.11 -10.76
CA GLY A 9 44.95 23.92 -10.21
C GLY A 9 45.78 24.24 -8.98
N SER A 10 46.17 23.20 -8.25
CA SER A 10 47.39 23.20 -7.45
C SER A 10 47.93 21.77 -7.35
N GLN A 11 49.16 21.60 -7.83
CA GLN A 11 49.99 20.41 -7.72
C GLN A 11 50.81 20.49 -6.43
N VAL A 12 51.05 19.38 -5.73
CA VAL A 12 52.37 19.10 -5.12
C VAL A 12 52.65 17.60 -5.21
N SER A 13 53.84 17.31 -5.73
CA SER A 13 54.45 16.01 -5.99
C SER A 13 55.24 15.50 -4.79
N GLY A 14 55.34 14.18 -4.60
CA GLY A 14 56.21 13.56 -3.59
C GLY A 14 56.15 12.04 -3.61
N ALA A 15 57.09 11.41 -4.33
CA ALA A 15 57.28 9.97 -4.41
C ALA A 15 58.21 9.46 -3.29
N ALA A 16 57.95 8.26 -2.74
CA ALA A 16 58.96 7.24 -2.43
C ALA A 16 58.38 5.92 -1.88
N LEU A 17 58.70 4.85 -2.61
CA LEU A 17 59.08 3.47 -2.20
C LEU A 17 58.23 2.62 -1.22
N SER A 18 57.58 1.63 -1.84
CA SER A 18 57.71 0.17 -1.63
C SER A 18 57.72 -0.46 -0.23
N VAL A 19 56.65 -1.20 0.09
CA VAL A 19 56.69 -2.47 0.84
C VAL A 19 55.70 -3.47 0.20
N LEU A 20 56.22 -4.64 -0.18
CA LEU A 20 55.48 -5.84 -0.59
C LEU A 20 54.65 -6.40 0.58
N LEU A 21 53.37 -6.73 0.37
CA LEU A 21 52.71 -7.80 1.14
C LEU A 21 51.41 -8.29 0.47
N VAL A 22 51.47 -9.55 0.03
CA VAL A 22 50.48 -10.64 0.20
C VAL A 22 49.08 -10.45 -0.41
N GLY A 23 48.73 -11.42 -1.26
CA GLY A 23 47.50 -11.45 -2.04
C GLY A 23 46.20 -11.48 -1.23
N LEU A 24 45.18 -10.90 -1.82
CA LEU A 24 43.78 -11.17 -1.49
C LEU A 24 43.03 -11.54 -2.77
N VAL A 25 42.49 -12.75 -2.69
CA VAL A 25 41.37 -13.35 -3.43
C VAL A 25 40.55 -12.34 -4.23
N THR A 26 40.54 -12.52 -5.55
CA THR A 26 39.51 -11.98 -6.44
C THR A 26 38.18 -12.67 -6.13
N GLY A 27 37.49 -12.18 -5.10
CA GLY A 27 36.07 -12.42 -4.93
C GLY A 27 35.37 -11.66 -6.05
N SER A 28 34.71 -12.39 -6.95
CA SER A 28 33.68 -11.82 -7.79
C SER A 28 32.71 -11.07 -6.89
N ALA A 29 32.73 -9.73 -6.95
CA ALA A 29 31.59 -8.94 -6.57
C ALA A 29 30.47 -9.32 -7.55
N GLY A 30 29.77 -10.41 -7.23
CA GLY A 30 28.38 -10.54 -7.63
C GLY A 30 27.71 -9.30 -7.09
N CYS A 31 27.24 -8.45 -7.98
CA CYS A 31 26.25 -7.45 -7.63
C CYS A 31 25.03 -8.23 -7.17
N ASP A 32 24.98 -8.54 -5.87
CA ASP A 32 23.79 -9.00 -5.20
C ASP A 32 22.84 -7.80 -5.18
N PHE A 33 22.06 -7.68 -6.24
CA PHE A 33 20.84 -6.89 -6.20
C PHE A 33 19.90 -7.67 -5.30
N GLY A 34 20.00 -7.40 -3.99
CA GLY A 34 19.02 -7.83 -3.01
C GLY A 34 17.69 -7.16 -3.33
N GLU A 35 16.94 -7.78 -4.22
CA GLU A 35 15.55 -7.49 -4.55
C GLU A 35 14.72 -8.03 -3.37
N GLY A 36 14.73 -7.28 -2.27
CA GLY A 36 14.02 -7.65 -1.06
C GLY A 36 12.56 -7.27 -1.19
N ASP A 37 11.74 -8.20 -1.68
CA ASP A 37 10.29 -8.11 -1.56
C ASP A 37 9.92 -7.83 -0.10
N ALA A 38 8.98 -6.91 0.12
CA ALA A 38 8.55 -6.53 1.47
C ALA A 38 8.13 -7.79 2.23
N LYS A 39 8.83 -8.09 3.33
CA LYS A 39 8.62 -9.33 4.07
C LYS A 39 7.31 -9.27 4.85
N ILE A 40 6.32 -10.06 4.43
CA ILE A 40 5.08 -10.25 5.18
C ILE A 40 5.33 -11.15 6.41
N PRO A 41 4.83 -10.81 7.62
CA PRO A 41 4.99 -11.66 8.80
C PRO A 41 4.17 -12.96 8.72
N GLY A 42 4.60 -14.02 9.41
CA GLY A 42 3.77 -15.22 9.62
C GLY A 42 3.83 -16.28 8.52
N GLU A 43 2.88 -17.20 8.59
CA GLU A 43 2.66 -18.26 7.59
C GLU A 43 2.06 -17.62 6.32
N ASN A 44 2.76 -17.74 5.20
CA ASN A 44 2.27 -17.25 3.90
C ASN A 44 1.09 -18.12 3.44
N LEU A 45 -0.01 -17.49 3.03
CA LEU A 45 -1.23 -18.13 2.53
C LEU A 45 -1.29 -18.14 0.99
N GLY A 46 -0.41 -17.39 0.33
CA GLY A 46 -0.31 -17.24 -1.12
C GLY A 46 -0.73 -15.85 -1.62
N THR A 47 -0.79 -15.74 -2.94
CA THR A 47 -1.33 -14.57 -3.66
C THR A 47 -2.79 -14.84 -4.03
N PHE A 48 -3.66 -13.87 -3.80
CA PHE A 48 -5.10 -13.95 -4.07
C PHE A 48 -5.51 -12.85 -5.04
N HIS A 49 -6.22 -13.25 -6.08
CA HIS A 49 -6.92 -12.32 -6.95
C HIS A 49 -8.29 -12.00 -6.38
N ILE A 50 -8.55 -10.73 -6.08
CA ILE A 50 -9.81 -10.24 -5.54
C ILE A 50 -10.64 -9.61 -6.64
N VAL A 51 -11.93 -9.98 -6.68
CA VAL A 51 -12.97 -9.28 -7.45
C VAL A 51 -13.95 -8.64 -6.46
N ALA A 52 -13.94 -7.32 -6.39
CA ALA A 52 -14.83 -6.52 -5.54
C ALA A 52 -15.91 -5.85 -6.39
N ARG A 53 -17.18 -6.13 -6.10
CA ARG A 53 -18.35 -5.56 -6.79
C ARG A 53 -19.06 -4.56 -5.89
N MET A 54 -19.23 -3.34 -6.39
CA MET A 54 -19.88 -2.26 -5.64
C MET A 54 -21.34 -2.62 -5.38
N GLN A 55 -21.74 -2.53 -4.11
CA GLN A 55 -23.11 -2.74 -3.66
C GLN A 55 -23.83 -1.40 -3.47
N SER A 56 -23.12 -0.40 -2.95
CA SER A 56 -23.65 0.94 -2.77
C SER A 56 -22.54 1.99 -2.71
N SER A 57 -22.89 3.22 -3.09
CA SER A 57 -22.06 4.41 -2.89
C SER A 57 -22.95 5.59 -2.55
N THR A 58 -22.73 6.19 -1.38
CA THR A 58 -23.32 7.49 -1.02
C THR A 58 -22.40 8.65 -1.42
N CYS A 59 -21.17 8.34 -1.84
CA CYS A 59 -20.20 9.30 -2.36
C CYS A 59 -20.52 9.78 -3.78
N GLY A 60 -21.46 9.13 -4.46
CA GLY A 60 -21.81 9.39 -5.86
C GLY A 60 -21.10 8.44 -6.83
N PRO A 61 -21.57 8.37 -8.09
CA PRO A 61 -20.98 7.51 -9.11
C PRO A 61 -19.59 8.00 -9.49
N GLY A 62 -18.61 7.09 -9.55
CA GLY A 62 -17.23 7.42 -9.96
C GLY A 62 -16.44 8.28 -8.97
N ALA A 63 -16.97 8.51 -7.76
CA ALA A 63 -16.30 9.32 -6.75
C ALA A 63 -14.90 8.76 -6.45
N LEU A 64 -13.89 9.62 -6.51
CA LEU A 64 -12.48 9.26 -6.34
C LEU A 64 -11.99 8.13 -7.29
N GLY A 65 -12.61 8.02 -8.47
CA GLY A 65 -12.29 6.96 -9.42
C GLY A 65 -12.83 5.59 -9.03
N SER A 66 -13.79 5.51 -8.10
CA SER A 66 -14.46 4.26 -7.73
C SER A 66 -15.11 3.61 -8.96
N GLN A 67 -14.90 2.31 -9.13
CA GLN A 67 -15.48 1.52 -10.22
C GLN A 67 -16.52 0.54 -9.68
N ASP A 68 -17.50 0.17 -10.51
CA ASP A 68 -18.53 -0.83 -10.17
C ASP A 68 -17.94 -2.20 -9.89
N VAL A 69 -16.86 -2.53 -10.60
CA VAL A 69 -16.05 -3.72 -10.38
C VAL A 69 -14.61 -3.27 -10.23
N TRP A 70 -13.95 -3.74 -9.18
CA TRP A 70 -12.55 -3.47 -8.92
C TRP A 70 -11.83 -4.79 -8.68
N GLU A 71 -10.74 -4.98 -9.42
CA GLU A 71 -9.94 -6.20 -9.39
C GLU A 71 -8.50 -5.85 -9.02
N PHE A 72 -7.91 -6.64 -8.13
CA PHE A 72 -6.54 -6.44 -7.67
C PHE A 72 -6.03 -7.70 -6.98
N ASP A 73 -4.71 -7.83 -6.89
CA ASP A 73 -4.05 -8.97 -6.24
C ASP A 73 -3.51 -8.57 -4.87
N VAL A 74 -3.49 -9.54 -3.95
CA VAL A 74 -2.98 -9.36 -2.58
C VAL A 74 -2.17 -10.58 -2.18
N GLN A 75 -1.02 -10.37 -1.55
CA GLN A 75 -0.37 -11.43 -0.80
C GLN A 75 -0.95 -11.45 0.62
N MET A 76 -1.29 -12.65 1.11
CA MET A 76 -1.80 -12.82 2.46
C MET A 76 -0.92 -13.73 3.30
N SER A 77 -0.88 -13.46 4.58
CA SER A 77 -0.28 -14.33 5.58
C SER A 77 -1.06 -14.27 6.89
N ARG A 78 -0.75 -15.16 7.83
CA ARG A 78 -1.36 -15.16 9.17
C ARG A 78 -0.34 -15.52 10.24
N ASP A 79 -0.54 -14.98 11.43
CA ASP A 79 0.22 -15.34 12.62
C ASP A 79 -0.57 -15.01 13.89
N ALA A 80 -0.53 -15.88 14.89
CA ALA A 80 -1.02 -15.62 16.25
C ALA A 80 -2.36 -14.85 16.38
N GLY A 81 -3.39 -15.20 15.59
CA GLY A 81 -4.70 -14.53 15.64
C GLY A 81 -4.75 -13.20 14.85
N GLN A 82 -3.78 -12.98 13.97
CA GLN A 82 -3.74 -11.89 13.02
C GLN A 82 -3.71 -12.43 11.59
N VAL A 83 -4.22 -11.61 10.68
CA VAL A 83 -4.04 -11.78 9.24
C VAL A 83 -3.31 -10.55 8.71
N PHE A 84 -2.48 -10.73 7.71
CA PHE A 84 -1.79 -9.65 7.02
C PHE A 84 -2.17 -9.66 5.56
N TRP A 85 -2.31 -8.47 5.00
CA TRP A 85 -2.63 -8.22 3.60
C TRP A 85 -1.56 -7.28 3.05
N LEU A 86 -0.88 -7.67 1.98
CA LEU A 86 0.12 -6.86 1.29
C LEU A 86 -0.31 -6.62 -0.15
N ASN A 87 -0.53 -5.35 -0.51
CA ASN A 87 -0.86 -4.90 -1.87
C ASN A 87 -0.08 -3.62 -2.23
N GLY A 88 1.12 -3.48 -1.70
CA GLY A 88 1.98 -2.31 -1.81
C GLY A 88 3.28 -2.51 -1.06
N GLU A 89 3.82 -1.45 -0.47
CA GLU A 89 5.13 -1.49 0.20
C GLU A 89 5.06 -2.01 1.64
N GLU A 90 3.92 -1.85 2.32
CA GLU A 90 3.76 -2.22 3.73
C GLU A 90 2.54 -3.15 3.97
N PRO A 91 2.69 -4.16 4.84
CA PRO A 91 1.59 -5.07 5.15
C PRO A 91 0.56 -4.40 6.07
N VAL A 92 -0.71 -4.50 5.70
CA VAL A 92 -1.85 -4.11 6.53
C VAL A 92 -2.19 -5.26 7.48
N SER A 93 -2.22 -4.98 8.78
CA SER A 93 -2.57 -5.97 9.80
C SER A 93 -4.07 -5.93 10.12
N GLY A 94 -4.66 -7.11 10.25
CA GLY A 94 -6.03 -7.35 10.67
C GLY A 94 -6.11 -8.42 11.76
N SER A 95 -7.31 -8.57 12.33
CA SER A 95 -7.61 -9.64 13.29
C SER A 95 -8.10 -10.89 12.59
N LEU A 96 -7.66 -12.06 13.06
CA LEU A 96 -8.21 -13.37 12.74
C LEU A 96 -8.90 -13.93 14.00
N ALA A 97 -10.17 -14.29 13.88
CA ALA A 97 -10.94 -14.82 15.00
C ALA A 97 -10.45 -16.22 15.40
N ALA A 98 -10.90 -16.68 16.58
CA ALA A 98 -10.52 -17.99 17.12
C ALA A 98 -11.03 -19.19 16.30
N ASP A 99 -11.96 -18.97 15.35
CA ASP A 99 -12.38 -19.98 14.38
C ASP A 99 -11.33 -20.23 13.28
N GLY A 100 -10.30 -19.41 13.21
CA GLY A 100 -9.20 -19.52 12.26
C GLY A 100 -9.55 -19.10 10.83
N VAL A 101 -10.76 -18.56 10.60
CA VAL A 101 -11.25 -18.24 9.25
C VAL A 101 -11.91 -16.87 9.14
N SER A 102 -12.55 -16.37 10.20
CA SER A 102 -13.19 -15.05 10.18
C SER A 102 -12.14 -13.97 10.39
N PHE A 103 -12.05 -13.01 9.47
CA PHE A 103 -11.07 -11.94 9.54
C PHE A 103 -11.69 -10.55 9.45
N ALA A 104 -10.97 -9.55 9.96
CA ALA A 104 -11.32 -8.15 9.82
C ALA A 104 -10.09 -7.23 9.79
N PHE A 105 -10.15 -6.18 9.00
CA PHE A 105 -9.18 -5.09 8.90
C PHE A 105 -9.91 -3.76 9.13
N ASP A 106 -9.30 -2.85 9.89
CA ASP A 106 -9.76 -1.47 10.04
C ASP A 106 -8.51 -0.57 10.01
N THR A 107 -8.41 0.27 8.99
CA THR A 107 -7.32 1.24 8.85
C THR A 107 -7.86 2.62 8.56
N SER A 108 -7.09 3.65 8.89
CA SER A 108 -7.46 5.03 8.57
C SER A 108 -6.26 5.87 8.19
N ALA A 109 -6.48 6.80 7.28
CA ALA A 109 -5.48 7.76 6.84
C ALA A 109 -6.13 9.10 6.51
N GLN A 110 -5.42 10.20 6.77
CA GLN A 110 -5.84 11.51 6.30
C GLN A 110 -5.31 11.74 4.88
N ILE A 111 -6.18 12.17 3.97
CA ILE A 111 -5.87 12.46 2.57
C ILE A 111 -6.10 13.95 2.33
N GLN A 112 -5.05 14.63 1.87
CA GLN A 112 -5.16 16.01 1.40
C GLN A 112 -5.66 16.01 -0.05
N LEU A 113 -6.83 16.58 -0.29
CA LEU A 113 -7.45 16.67 -1.62
C LEU A 113 -7.19 18.02 -2.27
N ILE A 114 -7.21 19.09 -1.48
CA ILE A 114 -6.96 20.47 -1.93
C ILE A 114 -6.03 21.12 -0.91
N GLU A 115 -4.85 21.56 -1.35
CA GLU A 115 -3.85 22.19 -0.48
C GLU A 115 -4.40 23.45 0.22
N PRO A 116 -4.04 23.69 1.49
CA PRO A 116 -4.35 24.94 2.17
C PRO A 116 -3.59 26.12 1.54
N GLY A 117 -4.16 27.31 1.67
CA GLY A 117 -3.58 28.57 1.18
C GLY A 117 -3.75 29.72 2.17
N PRO A 118 -3.23 30.92 1.88
CA PRO A 118 -3.39 32.09 2.74
C PRO A 118 -4.88 32.41 2.98
N GLY A 119 -5.36 32.16 4.20
CA GLY A 119 -6.76 32.38 4.58
C GLY A 119 -7.75 31.33 4.08
N VAL A 120 -7.28 30.22 3.49
CA VAL A 120 -8.11 29.13 2.97
C VAL A 120 -7.66 27.81 3.61
N PRO A 121 -8.54 27.10 4.34
CA PRO A 121 -8.14 25.91 5.10
C PRO A 121 -7.74 24.69 4.25
N GLY A 122 -8.05 24.70 2.94
CA GLY A 122 -7.90 23.52 2.08
C GLY A 122 -8.97 22.46 2.40
N CYS A 123 -8.88 21.31 1.73
CA CYS A 123 -9.74 20.16 1.98
C CYS A 123 -8.89 18.91 2.25
N ALA A 124 -8.94 18.44 3.50
CA ALA A 124 -8.49 17.11 3.89
C ALA A 124 -9.68 16.27 4.37
N VAL A 125 -9.65 14.98 4.05
CA VAL A 125 -10.61 13.97 4.53
C VAL A 125 -9.88 12.89 5.30
N VAL A 126 -10.53 12.34 6.32
CA VAL A 126 -10.13 11.06 6.92
C VAL A 126 -10.83 9.96 6.14
N ARG A 127 -10.03 9.10 5.51
CA ARG A 127 -10.46 7.86 4.89
C ARG A 127 -10.36 6.74 5.92
N THR A 128 -11.39 5.91 6.01
CA THR A 128 -11.39 4.68 6.81
C THR A 128 -11.70 3.50 5.92
N ASP A 129 -10.84 2.50 5.94
CA ASP A 129 -10.96 1.29 5.13
C ASP A 129 -11.31 0.13 6.06
N ARG A 130 -12.42 -0.55 5.77
CA ARG A 130 -12.87 -1.71 6.53
C ARG A 130 -13.04 -2.90 5.63
N ALA A 131 -12.29 -3.97 5.90
CA ALA A 131 -12.51 -5.25 5.24
C ALA A 131 -12.92 -6.29 6.28
N SER A 132 -13.84 -7.18 5.93
CA SER A 132 -14.18 -8.32 6.79
C SER A 132 -14.68 -9.48 5.95
N GLY A 133 -14.39 -10.71 6.33
CA GLY A 133 -14.75 -11.88 5.55
C GLY A 133 -14.45 -13.19 6.24
N GLN A 134 -14.56 -14.27 5.47
CA GLN A 134 -14.24 -15.63 5.88
C GLN A 134 -13.34 -16.29 4.85
N LEU A 135 -12.22 -16.82 5.31
CA LEU A 135 -11.41 -17.79 4.55
C LEU A 135 -12.24 -19.06 4.30
N ASP A 136 -12.03 -19.71 3.18
CA ASP A 136 -12.75 -20.94 2.82
C ASP A 136 -12.36 -22.16 3.66
N SER A 137 -11.17 -22.14 4.27
CA SER A 137 -10.61 -23.20 5.11
C SER A 137 -9.62 -22.62 6.12
N SER A 138 -9.39 -23.33 7.22
CA SER A 138 -8.33 -23.01 8.19
C SER A 138 -7.02 -23.76 7.92
N GLU A 139 -7.04 -24.82 7.11
CA GLU A 139 -5.86 -25.64 6.81
C GLU A 139 -5.22 -25.22 5.49
N GLU A 140 -5.95 -25.36 4.39
CA GLU A 140 -5.51 -24.94 3.06
C GLU A 140 -6.48 -23.89 2.51
N VAL A 141 -6.06 -22.63 2.52
CA VAL A 141 -6.86 -21.50 2.04
C VAL A 141 -6.76 -21.42 0.52
N LEU A 142 -7.86 -21.66 -0.21
CA LEU A 142 -7.92 -21.51 -1.67
C LEU A 142 -8.65 -20.23 -2.10
N GLY A 143 -9.36 -19.58 -1.18
CA GLY A 143 -10.09 -18.36 -1.44
C GLY A 143 -10.76 -17.80 -0.19
N PHE A 144 -11.47 -16.70 -0.37
CA PHE A 144 -12.28 -16.10 0.68
C PHE A 144 -13.40 -15.25 0.09
N SER A 145 -14.38 -14.92 0.93
CA SER A 145 -15.45 -13.98 0.59
C SER A 145 -15.67 -12.98 1.73
N GLY A 146 -16.17 -11.79 1.40
CA GLY A 146 -16.37 -10.76 2.40
C GLY A 146 -16.90 -9.44 1.85
N ARG A 147 -16.64 -8.39 2.61
CA ARG A 147 -16.98 -7.00 2.29
C ARG A 147 -15.78 -6.09 2.44
N LEU A 148 -15.75 -5.05 1.63
CA LEU A 148 -14.78 -3.98 1.68
C LEU A 148 -15.51 -2.63 1.62
N GLY A 149 -15.29 -1.79 2.62
CA GLY A 149 -15.94 -0.50 2.77
C GLY A 149 -14.92 0.63 2.88
N TYR A 150 -15.24 1.77 2.27
CA TYR A 150 -14.46 3.00 2.32
C TYR A 150 -15.34 4.13 2.84
N GLY A 151 -15.03 4.64 4.03
CA GLY A 151 -15.68 5.79 4.63
C GLY A 151 -14.84 7.06 4.45
N PHE A 152 -15.49 8.19 4.19
CA PHE A 152 -14.83 9.49 4.03
C PHE A 152 -15.53 10.54 4.89
N VAL A 153 -14.75 11.21 5.74
CA VAL A 153 -15.23 12.26 6.64
C VAL A 153 -14.31 13.48 6.50
N PRO A 154 -14.82 14.73 6.41
CA PRO A 154 -13.95 15.90 6.44
C PRO A 154 -13.10 15.91 7.71
N ALA A 155 -11.79 16.13 7.56
CA ALA A 155 -10.91 16.32 8.69
C ALA A 155 -11.26 17.62 9.43
N ALA A 156 -10.95 17.69 10.73
CA ALA A 156 -11.28 18.87 11.53
C ALA A 156 -10.60 20.13 10.97
N GLY A 157 -11.39 21.18 10.75
CA GLY A 157 -10.91 22.45 10.21
C GLY A 157 -10.80 22.53 8.68
N SER A 158 -11.06 21.45 7.94
CA SER A 158 -11.12 21.46 6.47
C SER A 158 -12.39 22.11 5.93
N ASP A 159 -12.31 22.72 4.75
CA ASP A 159 -13.46 23.11 3.91
C ASP A 159 -13.42 22.32 2.60
N CYS A 160 -14.29 21.32 2.50
CA CYS A 160 -14.38 20.45 1.34
C CYS A 160 -15.47 20.84 0.35
N THR A 161 -16.06 22.03 0.48
CA THR A 161 -17.12 22.49 -0.43
C THR A 161 -16.70 22.46 -1.89
N GLN A 162 -15.42 22.76 -2.18
CA GLN A 162 -14.86 22.74 -3.54
C GLN A 162 -14.68 21.32 -4.11
N ALA A 163 -14.65 20.29 -3.26
CA ALA A 163 -14.56 18.89 -3.67
C ALA A 163 -15.94 18.24 -3.89
N LEU A 164 -17.04 18.98 -3.63
CA LEU A 164 -18.41 18.48 -3.77
C LEU A 164 -19.00 18.81 -5.14
N GLY A 165 -19.74 17.87 -5.73
CA GLY A 165 -20.52 18.06 -6.96
C GLY A 165 -19.70 18.24 -8.23
N VAL A 166 -18.38 18.01 -8.17
CA VAL A 166 -17.48 18.04 -9.33
C VAL A 166 -17.32 16.65 -9.93
N GLU A 167 -16.99 16.56 -11.22
CA GLU A 167 -16.72 15.28 -11.88
C GLU A 167 -15.58 14.54 -11.18
N GLY A 168 -15.81 13.26 -10.83
CA GLY A 168 -14.86 12.44 -10.06
C GLY A 168 -14.70 12.84 -8.58
N GLY A 169 -15.37 13.91 -8.13
CA GLY A 169 -15.41 14.33 -6.73
C GLY A 169 -16.48 13.62 -5.91
N PHE A 170 -16.75 14.15 -4.72
CA PHE A 170 -17.82 13.61 -3.87
C PHE A 170 -19.16 14.25 -4.20
N TYR A 171 -20.25 13.49 -4.08
CA TYR A 171 -21.60 14.03 -4.07
C TYR A 171 -21.93 14.67 -2.73
N ALA A 172 -21.50 14.05 -1.64
CA ALA A 172 -21.69 14.51 -0.27
C ALA A 172 -20.53 14.05 0.62
N LEU A 173 -20.36 14.73 1.75
CA LEU A 173 -19.48 14.31 2.84
C LEU A 173 -20.22 14.55 4.18
N PRO A 174 -20.14 13.62 5.15
CA PRO A 174 -19.49 12.31 5.07
C PRO A 174 -20.20 11.36 4.09
N CYS A 175 -19.47 10.40 3.55
CA CYS A 175 -20.02 9.39 2.64
C CYS A 175 -19.27 8.06 2.75
N GLU A 176 -19.80 7.05 2.06
CA GLU A 176 -19.29 5.68 2.09
C GLU A 176 -19.48 4.96 0.75
N ILE A 177 -18.54 4.08 0.43
CA ILE A 177 -18.58 3.14 -0.70
C ILE A 177 -18.46 1.72 -0.13
N GLN A 178 -19.34 0.82 -0.56
CA GLN A 178 -19.39 -0.56 -0.09
C GLN A 178 -19.27 -1.54 -1.24
N TYR A 179 -18.40 -2.52 -1.08
CA TYR A 179 -18.14 -3.61 -2.00
C TYR A 179 -18.42 -4.96 -1.34
N GLU A 180 -18.92 -5.89 -2.12
CA GLU A 180 -18.86 -7.32 -1.84
C GLU A 180 -17.66 -7.88 -2.58
N MET A 181 -16.82 -8.67 -1.90
CA MET A 181 -15.59 -9.20 -2.48
C MET A 181 -15.55 -10.72 -2.43
N SER A 182 -15.00 -11.30 -3.49
CA SER A 182 -14.62 -12.72 -3.56
C SER A 182 -13.17 -12.80 -4.03
N ALA A 183 -12.41 -13.73 -3.47
CA ALA A 183 -11.02 -13.92 -3.81
C ALA A 183 -10.71 -15.39 -4.13
N THR A 184 -9.78 -15.60 -5.05
CA THR A 184 -9.27 -16.93 -5.42
C THR A 184 -7.75 -16.90 -5.38
N ARG A 185 -7.14 -17.92 -4.78
CA ARG A 185 -5.69 -18.07 -4.74
C ARG A 185 -5.16 -18.31 -6.15
N THR A 186 -4.28 -17.42 -6.61
CA THR A 186 -3.63 -17.49 -7.92
C THR A 186 -2.23 -18.08 -7.83
N GLU A 187 -1.58 -17.93 -6.67
CA GLU A 187 -0.24 -18.48 -6.40
C GLU A 187 -0.20 -19.09 -5.01
N ALA A 188 0.36 -20.28 -4.91
CA ALA A 188 0.58 -20.95 -3.62
C ALA A 188 1.72 -20.26 -2.84
N PRO A 189 1.80 -20.48 -1.52
CA PRO A 189 2.99 -20.11 -0.75
C PRO A 189 4.27 -20.71 -1.37
N PRO A 190 5.41 -20.00 -1.34
CA PRO A 190 6.67 -20.59 -1.75
C PRO A 190 6.99 -21.81 -0.88
N GLU A 191 7.50 -22.88 -1.49
CA GLU A 191 7.97 -24.07 -0.78
C GLU A 191 9.27 -23.72 -0.02
N ASP A 192 9.35 -24.07 1.26
CA ASP A 192 10.54 -23.92 2.10
C ASP A 192 11.65 -24.94 1.77
#